data_AF-A0A2N7IQX2-F1
#
_entry.id   AF-A0A2N7IQX2-F1
#
_cell.length_a   1.000
_cell.length_b   1.000
_cell.length_c   1.000
_cell.angle_alpha   90.00
_cell.angle_beta   90.00
_cell.angle_gamma   90.00
#
_symmetry.space_group_name_H-M   'P 1'
#
loop_
_entity.id
_entity.type
_entity.pdbx_description
1 polymer ?
#
loop_
_entity_poly.entity_id
_entity_poly.type
_entity_poly.pdbx_seq_one_letter_code
_entity_poly.pdbx_strand_id
1 'polypeptide(L)'
;VAIARALASDPKVLLCDEATSALDPATTQSILELLREINRKLNITILLITHEMDVVKSICHEVAIIGGGELVEKGTVGDIFAHPKTELAHQFIRSTLDLTIPEDYQARLQETRVDGSYPLVRLEFTGATVDAPLMTQIARKFNIDVSILSSDLDYAGGVKFGMMVAELFGNEADDNAAIQFLRDNNVKVEVLGYVL
;
A
#
# COMPACT_ATOMS: atom_id res chain seq x y z
N VAL A 1 -16.60 -27.64 -0.38
CA VAL A 1 -16.23 -29.08 -0.27
C VAL A 1 -14.81 -29.26 0.25
N ALA A 2 -13.78 -28.66 -0.37
CA ALA A 2 -12.38 -28.84 0.04
C ALA A 2 -12.10 -28.46 1.51
N ILE A 3 -12.60 -27.30 1.96
CA ILE A 3 -12.45 -26.83 3.36
C ILE A 3 -13.04 -27.84 4.36
N ALA A 4 -14.27 -28.28 4.13
CA ALA A 4 -14.93 -29.27 4.97
C ALA A 4 -14.14 -30.59 5.03
N ARG A 5 -13.58 -31.05 3.90
CA ARG A 5 -12.73 -32.23 3.85
C ARG A 5 -11.43 -32.06 4.64
N ALA A 6 -10.80 -30.88 4.56
CA ALA A 6 -9.59 -30.60 5.34
C ALA A 6 -9.87 -30.61 6.85
N LEU A 7 -11.03 -30.08 7.27
CA LEU A 7 -11.45 -30.03 8.67
C LEU A 7 -11.98 -31.37 9.22
N ALA A 8 -12.30 -32.34 8.36
CA ALA A 8 -12.91 -33.61 8.77
C ALA A 8 -12.02 -34.43 9.74
N SER A 9 -10.71 -34.22 9.71
CA SER A 9 -9.73 -34.89 10.56
C SER A 9 -9.44 -34.16 11.87
N ASP A 10 -10.22 -33.12 12.22
CA ASP A 10 -9.98 -32.23 13.37
C ASP A 10 -8.52 -31.72 13.46
N PRO A 11 -7.99 -31.10 12.38
CA PRO A 11 -6.60 -30.70 12.34
C PRO A 11 -6.32 -29.51 13.25
N LYS A 12 -5.09 -29.44 13.77
CA LYS A 12 -4.59 -28.26 14.50
C LYS A 12 -4.04 -27.17 13.57
N VAL A 13 -3.71 -27.54 12.33
CA VAL A 13 -3.11 -26.67 11.32
C VAL A 13 -3.82 -26.88 9.99
N LEU A 14 -4.22 -25.77 9.35
CA LEU A 14 -4.76 -25.73 8.00
C LEU A 14 -3.76 -25.04 7.07
N LEU A 15 -3.40 -25.71 5.98
CA LEU A 15 -2.57 -25.15 4.92
C LEU A 15 -3.48 -24.75 3.77
N CYS A 16 -3.45 -23.48 3.38
CA CYS A 16 -4.20 -22.92 2.27
C CYS A 16 -3.21 -22.48 1.19
N ASP A 17 -3.16 -23.22 0.09
CA ASP A 17 -2.30 -22.91 -1.05
C ASP A 17 -3.15 -22.32 -2.18
N GLU A 18 -3.02 -21.02 -2.41
CA GLU A 18 -3.79 -20.25 -3.40
C GLU A 18 -5.30 -20.56 -3.39
N ALA A 19 -5.88 -20.72 -2.21
CA ALA A 19 -7.23 -21.27 -2.03
C ALA A 19 -8.35 -20.43 -2.67
N THR A 20 -8.07 -19.19 -3.07
CA THR A 20 -9.02 -18.22 -3.63
C THR A 20 -8.69 -17.75 -5.05
N SER A 21 -7.57 -18.14 -5.65
CA SER A 21 -7.09 -17.58 -6.93
C SER A 21 -8.01 -17.85 -8.13
N ALA A 22 -8.81 -18.92 -8.07
CA ALA A 22 -9.75 -19.30 -9.12
C ALA A 22 -11.19 -18.78 -8.89
N LEU A 23 -11.39 -17.92 -7.90
CA LEU A 23 -12.70 -17.43 -7.49
C LEU A 23 -12.89 -15.97 -7.89
N ASP A 24 -14.14 -15.57 -8.11
CA ASP A 24 -14.48 -14.16 -8.29
C ASP A 24 -14.32 -13.39 -6.96
N PRO A 25 -14.14 -12.06 -6.99
CA PRO A 25 -13.88 -11.26 -5.79
C PRO A 25 -14.93 -11.43 -4.67
N ALA A 26 -16.22 -11.57 -5.02
CA ALA A 26 -17.28 -11.72 -4.03
C ALA A 26 -17.22 -13.09 -3.34
N THR A 27 -16.94 -14.14 -4.11
CA THR A 27 -16.74 -15.49 -3.55
C THR A 27 -15.46 -15.56 -2.74
N THR A 28 -14.36 -14.94 -3.18
CA THR A 28 -13.10 -14.84 -2.43
C THR A 28 -13.36 -14.26 -1.03
N GLN A 29 -14.03 -13.11 -0.95
CA GLN A 29 -14.36 -12.49 0.34
C GLN A 29 -15.17 -13.43 1.25
N SER A 30 -16.17 -14.13 0.68
CA SER A 30 -17.00 -15.09 1.42
C SER A 30 -16.17 -16.26 1.98
N ILE A 31 -15.18 -16.75 1.22
CA ILE A 31 -14.28 -17.82 1.67
C ILE A 31 -13.32 -17.33 2.75
N LEU A 32 -12.79 -16.12 2.64
CA LEU A 32 -11.91 -15.55 3.66
C LEU A 32 -12.63 -15.31 4.98
N GLU A 33 -13.88 -14.84 4.93
CA GLU A 33 -14.74 -14.71 6.10
C GLU A 33 -14.99 -16.07 6.78
N LEU A 34 -15.25 -17.11 5.97
CA LEU A 34 -15.40 -18.47 6.48
C LEU A 34 -14.10 -18.96 7.17
N LEU A 35 -12.94 -18.77 6.55
CA LEU A 35 -11.65 -19.14 7.15
C LEU A 35 -11.40 -18.41 8.47
N ARG A 36 -11.72 -17.11 8.52
CA ARG A 36 -11.63 -16.30 9.74
C ARG A 36 -12.56 -16.81 10.84
N GLU A 37 -13.77 -17.20 10.48
CA GLU A 37 -14.73 -17.77 11.43
C GLU A 37 -14.25 -19.12 11.98
N ILE A 38 -13.70 -19.98 11.11
CA ILE A 38 -13.11 -21.28 11.48
C ILE A 38 -11.94 -21.07 12.44
N ASN A 39 -11.01 -20.18 12.13
CA ASN A 39 -9.88 -19.83 13.00
C ASN A 39 -10.38 -19.41 14.39
N ARG A 40 -11.36 -18.51 14.46
CA ARG A 40 -11.91 -18.01 15.74
C ARG A 40 -12.66 -19.09 16.53
N LYS A 41 -13.47 -19.92 15.87
CA LYS A 41 -14.32 -20.93 16.54
C LYS A 41 -13.55 -22.17 16.97
N LEU A 42 -12.64 -22.64 16.13
CA LEU A 42 -11.91 -23.90 16.34
C LEU A 42 -10.48 -23.69 16.88
N ASN A 43 -10.03 -22.44 16.94
CA ASN A 43 -8.67 -22.08 17.35
C ASN A 43 -7.58 -22.81 16.53
N ILE A 44 -7.87 -23.01 15.24
CA ILE A 44 -6.97 -23.69 14.30
C ILE A 44 -5.92 -22.70 13.77
N THR A 45 -4.67 -23.14 13.65
CA THR A 45 -3.63 -22.33 13.00
C THR A 45 -3.78 -22.41 11.48
N ILE A 46 -3.78 -21.27 10.78
CA ILE A 46 -3.89 -21.23 9.32
C ILE A 46 -2.58 -20.68 8.75
N LEU A 47 -1.96 -21.41 7.84
CA LEU A 47 -0.89 -20.91 6.98
C LEU A 47 -1.45 -20.73 5.57
N LEU A 48 -1.45 -19.50 5.09
CA LEU A 48 -1.94 -19.13 3.77
C LEU A 48 -0.77 -18.76 2.85
N ILE A 49 -0.80 -19.28 1.63
CA ILE A 49 0.08 -18.91 0.53
C ILE A 49 -0.79 -18.21 -0.52
N THR A 50 -0.42 -16.99 -0.88
CA THR A 50 -1.12 -16.18 -1.88
C THR A 50 -0.17 -15.16 -2.50
N HIS A 51 -0.47 -14.74 -3.71
CA HIS A 51 0.16 -13.59 -4.37
C HIS A 51 -0.66 -12.30 -4.23
N GLU A 52 -1.86 -12.37 -3.65
CA GLU A 52 -2.79 -11.25 -3.51
C GLU A 52 -2.67 -10.61 -2.11
N MET A 53 -2.25 -9.35 -2.06
CA MET A 53 -2.12 -8.60 -0.81
C MET A 53 -3.46 -8.28 -0.15
N ASP A 54 -4.56 -8.17 -0.90
CA ASP A 54 -5.90 -7.99 -0.34
C ASP A 54 -6.30 -9.13 0.58
N VAL A 55 -5.94 -10.36 0.19
CA VAL A 55 -6.17 -11.53 1.01
C VAL A 55 -5.37 -11.45 2.31
N VAL A 56 -4.09 -11.05 2.25
CA VAL A 56 -3.23 -10.87 3.42
C VAL A 56 -3.81 -9.84 4.39
N LYS A 57 -4.25 -8.68 3.89
CA LYS A 57 -4.87 -7.62 4.71
C LYS A 57 -6.13 -8.10 5.45
N SER A 58 -6.90 -8.99 4.81
CA SER A 58 -8.24 -9.37 5.28
C SER A 58 -8.25 -10.31 6.50
N ILE A 59 -7.36 -11.30 6.55
CA ILE A 59 -7.42 -12.39 7.55
C ILE A 59 -6.08 -12.74 8.20
N CYS A 60 -4.94 -12.28 7.68
CA CYS A 60 -3.64 -12.64 8.23
C CYS A 60 -3.26 -11.75 9.43
N HIS A 61 -2.49 -12.33 10.35
CA HIS A 61 -1.92 -11.62 11.52
C HIS A 61 -0.46 -11.26 11.29
N GLU A 62 0.30 -12.20 10.72
CA GLU A 62 1.68 -12.06 10.30
C GLU A 62 1.78 -12.38 8.81
N VAL A 63 2.79 -11.81 8.14
CA VAL A 63 3.10 -12.07 6.74
C VAL A 63 4.61 -12.32 6.58
N ALA A 64 4.93 -13.19 5.63
CA ALA A 64 6.27 -13.52 5.20
C ALA A 64 6.32 -13.37 3.68
N ILE A 65 7.22 -12.51 3.19
CA ILE A 65 7.42 -12.23 1.76
C ILE A 65 8.61 -13.05 1.28
N ILE A 66 8.40 -13.82 0.23
CA ILE A 66 9.41 -14.70 -0.38
C ILE A 66 9.74 -14.17 -1.77
N GLY A 67 11.03 -14.04 -2.07
CA GLY A 67 11.54 -13.60 -3.37
C GLY A 67 12.84 -14.34 -3.70
N GLY A 68 12.97 -14.82 -4.94
CA GLY A 68 14.17 -15.57 -5.34
C GLY A 68 14.41 -16.88 -4.56
N GLY A 69 13.37 -17.43 -3.92
CA GLY A 69 13.50 -18.62 -3.07
C GLY A 69 13.95 -18.33 -1.64
N GLU A 70 14.11 -17.06 -1.25
CA GLU A 70 14.52 -16.65 0.10
C GLU A 70 13.42 -15.88 0.81
N LEU A 71 13.41 -15.94 2.15
CA LEU A 71 12.54 -15.12 2.97
C LEU A 71 13.12 -13.69 3.01
N VAL A 72 12.51 -12.81 2.21
CA VAL A 72 12.96 -11.43 2.02
C VAL A 72 12.51 -10.54 3.17
N GLU A 73 11.29 -10.73 3.65
CA GLU A 73 10.74 -9.94 4.75
C GLU A 73 9.74 -10.75 5.59
N LYS A 74 9.67 -10.47 6.89
CA LYS A 74 8.67 -11.06 7.80
C LYS A 74 8.29 -10.06 8.88
N GLY A 75 7.01 -9.96 9.19
CA GLY A 75 6.51 -9.11 10.27
C GLY A 75 5.01 -9.26 10.48
N THR A 76 4.46 -8.41 11.35
CA THR A 76 3.00 -8.27 11.44
C THR A 76 2.48 -7.64 10.15
N VAL A 77 1.22 -7.92 9.81
CA VAL A 77 0.60 -7.27 8.65
C VAL A 77 0.67 -5.74 8.77
N GLY A 78 0.39 -5.19 9.96
CA GLY A 78 0.48 -3.74 10.17
C GLY A 78 1.87 -3.18 9.91
N ASP A 79 2.92 -3.84 10.41
CA ASP A 79 4.30 -3.37 10.23
C ASP A 79 4.76 -3.43 8.77
N ILE A 80 4.40 -4.50 8.05
CA ILE A 80 4.81 -4.70 6.66
C ILE A 80 4.14 -3.67 5.75
N PHE A 81 2.85 -3.36 5.97
CA PHE A 81 2.14 -2.35 5.18
C PHE A 81 2.54 -0.91 5.56
N ALA A 82 2.87 -0.65 6.82
CA ALA A 82 3.25 0.69 7.28
C ALA A 82 4.73 1.01 7.07
N HIS A 83 5.61 0.02 7.20
CA HIS A 83 7.06 0.23 7.13
C HIS A 83 7.75 -0.91 6.37
N PRO A 84 7.37 -1.16 5.09
CA PRO A 84 8.05 -2.15 4.26
C PRO A 84 9.54 -1.81 4.14
N LYS A 85 10.40 -2.81 4.35
CA LYS A 85 11.87 -2.63 4.34
C LYS A 85 12.49 -3.00 3.00
N THR A 86 11.82 -3.87 2.25
CA THR A 86 12.34 -4.41 1.00
C THR A 86 11.58 -3.86 -0.20
N GLU A 87 12.28 -3.75 -1.33
CA GLU A 87 11.69 -3.29 -2.59
C GLU A 87 10.54 -4.21 -3.04
N LEU A 88 10.68 -5.51 -2.81
CA LEU A 88 9.63 -6.47 -3.13
C LEU A 88 8.36 -6.23 -2.29
N ALA A 89 8.50 -5.91 -1.00
CA ALA A 89 7.36 -5.53 -0.16
C ALA A 89 6.70 -4.23 -0.67
N HIS A 90 7.50 -3.23 -1.04
CA HIS A 90 6.98 -2.01 -1.66
C HIS A 90 6.18 -2.31 -2.93
N GLN A 91 6.67 -3.20 -3.81
CA GLN A 91 5.97 -3.57 -5.04
C GLN A 91 4.62 -4.24 -4.76
N PHE A 92 4.56 -5.18 -3.80
CA PHE A 92 3.32 -5.85 -3.42
C PHE A 92 2.28 -4.88 -2.82
N ILE A 93 2.71 -3.95 -1.98
CA ILE A 93 1.81 -2.95 -1.39
C ILE A 93 1.31 -1.99 -2.47
N ARG A 94 2.21 -1.55 -3.38
CA ARG A 94 1.85 -0.70 -4.52
C ARG A 94 0.85 -1.37 -5.45
N SER A 95 0.95 -2.69 -5.67
CA SER A 95 -0.03 -3.40 -6.51
C SER A 95 -1.41 -3.51 -5.89
N THR A 96 -1.56 -3.20 -4.59
CA THR A 96 -2.86 -3.15 -3.92
C THR A 96 -3.51 -1.78 -3.92
N LEU A 97 -2.81 -0.75 -4.38
CA LEU A 97 -3.30 0.63 -4.42
C LEU A 97 -3.39 1.07 -5.89
N ASP A 98 -4.52 1.65 -6.30
CA ASP A 98 -4.67 2.15 -7.68
C ASP A 98 -3.98 3.51 -7.83
N LEU A 99 -2.68 3.46 -8.12
CA LEU A 99 -1.81 4.63 -8.26
C LEU A 99 -1.36 4.82 -9.71
N THR A 100 -2.22 4.45 -10.66
CA THR A 100 -1.94 4.63 -12.07
C THR A 100 -1.76 6.12 -12.38
N ILE A 101 -0.61 6.45 -12.99
CA ILE A 101 -0.37 7.81 -13.50
C ILE A 101 -1.06 7.87 -14.86
N PRO A 102 -1.99 8.81 -15.09
CA PRO A 102 -2.63 8.98 -16.38
C PRO A 102 -1.62 9.12 -17.54
N GLU A 103 -1.94 8.58 -18.71
CA GLU A 103 -1.02 8.54 -19.87
C GLU A 103 -0.58 9.94 -20.33
N ASP A 104 -1.46 10.94 -20.20
CA ASP A 104 -1.17 12.35 -20.52
C ASP A 104 -0.08 12.94 -19.63
N TYR A 105 -0.05 12.57 -18.35
CA TYR A 105 1.03 12.95 -17.43
C TYR A 105 2.33 12.23 -17.76
N GLN A 106 2.27 10.92 -18.06
CA GLN A 106 3.46 10.17 -18.45
C GLN A 106 4.12 10.74 -19.71
N ALA A 107 3.32 11.17 -20.69
CA ALA A 107 3.82 11.77 -21.93
C ALA A 107 4.49 13.14 -21.75
N ARG A 108 4.11 13.89 -20.71
CA ARG A 108 4.65 15.22 -20.37
C ARG A 108 5.77 15.19 -19.33
N LEU A 109 6.02 14.02 -18.73
CA LEU A 109 6.99 13.84 -17.65
C LEU A 109 8.42 13.94 -18.18
N GLN A 110 9.23 14.75 -17.52
CA GLN A 110 10.67 14.87 -17.76
C GLN A 110 11.46 14.54 -16.50
N GLU A 111 12.66 13.95 -16.67
CA GLU A 111 13.55 13.64 -15.54
C GLU A 111 14.12 14.90 -14.88
N THR A 112 14.31 15.96 -15.65
CA THR A 112 14.95 17.21 -15.21
C THR A 112 13.97 18.36 -15.18
N ARG A 113 14.10 19.23 -14.18
CA ARG A 113 13.28 20.44 -14.08
C ARG A 113 13.65 21.42 -15.19
N VAL A 114 12.64 21.93 -15.87
CA VAL A 114 12.75 22.94 -16.93
C VAL A 114 11.86 24.12 -16.57
N ASP A 115 12.09 25.26 -17.22
CA ASP A 115 11.28 26.45 -16.94
C ASP A 115 9.80 26.18 -17.28
N GLY A 116 8.91 26.53 -16.34
CA GLY A 116 7.48 26.23 -16.43
C GLY A 116 7.06 24.81 -16.06
N SER A 117 7.99 23.91 -15.66
CA SER A 117 7.61 22.57 -15.19
C SER A 117 7.50 22.44 -13.67
N TYR A 118 6.61 21.54 -13.26
CA TYR A 118 6.20 21.32 -11.87
C TYR A 118 6.50 19.89 -11.43
N PRO A 119 6.98 19.67 -10.19
CA PRO A 119 7.31 18.33 -9.74
C PRO A 119 6.04 17.49 -9.53
N LEU A 120 6.04 16.31 -10.14
CA LEU A 120 5.09 15.24 -9.85
C LEU A 120 5.66 14.39 -8.72
N VAL A 121 4.98 14.36 -7.59
CA VAL A 121 5.43 13.68 -6.37
C VAL A 121 4.51 12.52 -6.02
N ARG A 122 5.12 11.42 -5.58
CA ARG A 122 4.46 10.32 -4.90
C ARG A 122 4.70 10.45 -3.41
N LEU A 123 3.62 10.47 -2.65
CA LEU A 123 3.60 10.60 -1.21
C LEU A 123 3.10 9.28 -0.61
N GLU A 124 3.85 8.69 0.31
CA GLU A 124 3.42 7.53 1.10
C GLU A 124 3.19 7.98 2.54
N PHE A 125 1.98 7.76 3.04
CA PHE A 125 1.51 8.13 4.39
C PHE A 125 1.32 6.88 5.23
N THR A 126 1.69 6.96 6.50
CA THR A 126 1.66 5.81 7.42
C THR A 126 1.23 6.26 8.81
N GLY A 127 0.35 5.48 9.44
CA GLY A 127 -0.13 5.71 10.80
C GLY A 127 -0.72 7.11 11.02
N ALA A 128 -0.08 7.90 11.88
CA ALA A 128 -0.58 9.20 12.33
C ALA A 128 -0.50 10.31 11.27
N THR A 129 0.33 10.15 10.22
CA THR A 129 0.44 11.17 9.16
C THR A 129 -0.77 11.20 8.24
N VAL A 130 -1.57 10.11 8.20
CA VAL A 130 -2.77 9.99 7.37
C VAL A 130 -3.85 11.01 7.77
N ASP A 131 -4.01 11.28 9.08
CA ASP A 131 -5.04 12.20 9.57
C ASP A 131 -4.54 13.66 9.65
N ALA A 132 -3.26 13.91 9.35
CA ALA A 132 -2.66 15.24 9.42
C ALA A 132 -2.98 16.05 8.14
N PRO A 133 -3.38 17.34 8.24
CA PRO A 133 -3.75 18.17 7.08
C PRO A 133 -2.50 18.72 6.36
N LEU A 134 -1.54 17.85 6.03
CA LEU A 134 -0.23 18.22 5.51
C LEU A 134 -0.31 18.97 4.18
N MET A 135 -1.21 18.57 3.28
CA MET A 135 -1.39 19.24 1.98
C MET A 135 -1.83 20.69 2.14
N THR A 136 -2.79 20.96 3.03
CA THR A 136 -3.23 22.33 3.33
C THR A 136 -2.17 23.12 4.10
N GLN A 137 -1.32 22.46 4.88
CA GLN A 137 -0.20 23.12 5.56
C GLN A 137 0.88 23.58 4.57
N ILE A 138 1.31 22.71 3.65
CA ILE A 138 2.32 23.09 2.65
C ILE A 138 1.79 24.18 1.72
N ALA A 139 0.53 24.08 1.28
CA ALA A 139 -0.08 25.08 0.40
C ALA A 139 -0.06 26.49 1.03
N ARG A 140 -0.43 26.59 2.31
CA ARG A 140 -0.43 27.88 3.03
C ARG A 140 0.96 28.37 3.43
N LYS A 141 1.84 27.45 3.85
CA LYS A 141 3.15 27.80 4.41
C LYS A 141 4.16 28.21 3.33
N PHE A 142 4.09 27.56 2.17
CA PHE A 142 5.02 27.76 1.06
C PHE A 142 4.36 28.44 -0.14
N ASN A 143 3.08 28.83 -0.03
CA ASN A 143 2.34 29.50 -1.09
C ASN A 143 2.38 28.73 -2.42
N ILE A 144 2.15 27.41 -2.34
CA ILE A 144 2.06 26.50 -3.48
C ILE A 144 0.63 26.00 -3.65
N ASP A 145 0.24 25.68 -4.87
CA ASP A 145 -0.97 24.90 -5.12
C ASP A 145 -0.63 23.41 -5.24
N VAL A 146 -1.57 22.56 -4.86
CA VAL A 146 -1.40 21.09 -4.91
C VAL A 146 -2.56 20.50 -5.70
N SER A 147 -2.27 19.85 -6.82
CA SER A 147 -3.26 19.08 -7.57
C SER A 147 -3.09 17.59 -7.26
N ILE A 148 -4.14 16.95 -6.77
CA ILE A 148 -4.13 15.52 -6.46
C ILE A 148 -4.61 14.77 -7.71
N LEU A 149 -3.73 13.94 -8.28
CA LEU A 149 -4.07 13.12 -9.45
C LEU A 149 -4.75 11.82 -9.02
N SER A 150 -4.15 11.13 -8.06
CA SER A 150 -4.68 9.90 -7.48
C SER A 150 -4.35 9.86 -6.00
N SER A 151 -5.26 9.28 -5.22
CA SER A 151 -5.07 9.08 -3.79
C SER A 151 -5.85 7.86 -3.38
N ASP A 152 -5.20 6.98 -2.65
CA ASP A 152 -5.82 5.79 -2.09
C ASP A 152 -5.37 5.62 -0.63
N LEU A 153 -6.30 5.26 0.23
CA LEU A 153 -6.11 5.11 1.67
C LEU A 153 -6.72 3.79 2.10
N ASP A 154 -5.98 2.99 2.83
CA ASP A 154 -6.43 1.67 3.27
C ASP A 154 -5.93 1.32 4.67
N TYR A 155 -6.44 0.21 5.21
CA TYR A 155 -6.19 -0.28 6.55
C TYR A 155 -5.65 -1.71 6.48
N ALA A 156 -4.49 -1.93 7.08
CA ALA A 156 -3.89 -3.26 7.18
C ALA A 156 -3.40 -3.50 8.60
N GLY A 157 -3.81 -4.62 9.20
CA GLY A 157 -3.36 -4.99 10.56
C GLY A 157 -3.67 -3.93 11.63
N GLY A 158 -4.73 -3.12 11.45
CA GLY A 158 -5.10 -2.05 12.37
C GLY A 158 -4.32 -0.73 12.18
N VAL A 159 -3.44 -0.66 11.18
CA VAL A 159 -2.69 0.56 10.83
C VAL A 159 -3.26 1.17 9.55
N LYS A 160 -3.44 2.49 9.57
CA LYS A 160 -3.76 3.28 8.36
C LYS A 160 -2.50 3.46 7.53
N PHE A 161 -2.61 3.26 6.23
CA PHE A 161 -1.57 3.63 5.28
C PHE A 161 -2.23 4.18 4.03
N GLY A 162 -1.46 4.87 3.21
CA GLY A 162 -2.00 5.44 2.00
C GLY A 162 -0.94 5.99 1.09
N MET A 163 -1.33 6.18 -0.16
CA MET A 163 -0.46 6.74 -1.16
C MET A 163 -1.21 7.78 -1.98
N MET A 164 -0.49 8.82 -2.38
CA MET A 164 -1.00 9.90 -3.19
C MET A 164 0.00 10.25 -4.27
N VAL A 165 -0.50 10.50 -5.47
CA VAL A 165 0.26 11.15 -6.53
C VAL A 165 -0.31 12.56 -6.69
N ALA A 166 0.56 13.56 -6.58
CA ALA A 166 0.18 14.95 -6.65
C ALA A 166 1.23 15.77 -7.42
N GLU A 167 0.76 16.84 -8.06
CA GLU A 167 1.60 17.85 -8.70
C GLU A 167 1.64 19.10 -7.81
N LEU A 168 2.84 19.65 -7.60
CA LEU A 168 3.05 20.85 -6.78
C LEU A 168 3.32 22.06 -7.68
N PHE A 169 2.51 23.09 -7.55
CA PHE A 169 2.61 24.32 -8.34
C PHE A 169 3.21 25.44 -7.49
N GLY A 170 4.53 25.49 -7.46
CA GLY A 170 5.30 26.54 -6.82
C GLY A 170 6.51 26.96 -7.65
N ASN A 171 7.28 27.90 -7.13
CA ASN A 171 8.64 28.10 -7.62
C ASN A 171 9.54 26.98 -7.06
N GLU A 172 10.72 26.81 -7.65
CA GLU A 172 11.64 25.74 -7.29
C GLU A 172 12.03 25.74 -5.79
N ALA A 173 12.22 26.91 -5.20
CA ALA A 173 12.59 27.02 -3.79
C ALA A 173 11.44 26.57 -2.87
N ASP A 174 10.21 26.98 -3.17
CA ASP A 174 9.02 26.68 -2.38
C ASP A 174 8.60 25.21 -2.51
N ASP A 175 8.68 24.63 -3.71
CA ASP A 175 8.42 23.21 -3.93
C ASP A 175 9.41 22.34 -3.14
N ASN A 176 10.69 22.66 -3.22
CA ASN A 176 11.74 21.93 -2.49
C ASN A 176 11.55 22.07 -0.97
N ALA A 177 11.17 23.25 -0.49
CA ALA A 177 10.86 23.47 0.92
C ALA A 177 9.61 22.70 1.38
N ALA A 178 8.57 22.61 0.54
CA ALA A 178 7.38 21.81 0.80
C ALA A 178 7.69 20.31 0.84
N ILE A 179 8.46 19.79 -0.12
CA ILE A 179 8.91 18.39 -0.15
C ILE A 179 9.73 18.08 1.11
N GLN A 180 10.65 18.96 1.50
CA GLN A 180 11.43 18.76 2.71
C GLN A 180 10.55 18.77 3.97
N PHE A 181 9.58 19.68 4.06
CA PHE A 181 8.63 19.71 5.16
C PHE A 181 7.82 18.42 5.27
N LEU A 182 7.39 17.82 4.15
CA LEU A 182 6.70 16.54 4.16
C LEU A 182 7.58 15.41 4.70
N ARG A 183 8.85 15.37 4.26
CA ARG A 183 9.84 14.40 4.77
C ARG A 183 10.07 14.55 6.27
N ASP A 184 10.20 15.79 6.75
CA ASP A 184 10.38 16.10 8.17
C ASP A 184 9.16 15.69 9.01
N ASN A 185 7.98 15.60 8.39
CA ASN A 185 6.74 15.11 9.01
C ASN A 185 6.48 13.62 8.75
N ASN A 186 7.51 12.83 8.45
CA ASN A 186 7.44 11.38 8.24
C ASN A 186 6.55 10.95 7.06
N VAL A 187 6.43 11.78 6.03
CA VAL A 187 5.88 11.36 4.73
C VAL A 187 7.03 10.94 3.84
N LYS A 188 6.97 9.72 3.27
CA LYS A 188 7.95 9.31 2.28
C LYS A 188 7.59 10.00 0.96
N VAL A 189 8.53 10.78 0.41
CA VAL A 189 8.32 11.56 -0.81
C VAL A 189 9.29 11.13 -1.89
N GLU A 190 8.76 10.61 -2.99
CA GLU A 190 9.47 10.25 -4.21
C GLU A 190 9.09 11.23 -5.32
N VAL A 191 10.08 11.92 -5.91
CA VAL A 191 9.85 12.79 -7.07
C VAL A 191 9.89 11.91 -8.31
N LEU A 192 8.76 11.80 -9.01
CA LEU A 192 8.63 10.95 -10.20
C LEU A 192 9.18 11.62 -11.45
N GLY A 193 9.20 12.95 -11.46
CA GLY A 193 9.70 13.78 -12.55
C GLY A 193 9.05 15.16 -12.50
N TYR A 194 9.15 15.88 -13.61
CA TYR A 194 8.62 17.23 -13.76
C TYR A 194 7.70 17.30 -14.98
N VAL A 195 6.51 17.84 -14.80
CA VAL A 195 5.46 17.93 -15.81
C VAL A 195 5.45 19.34 -16.40
N LEU A 196 5.53 19.43 -17.73
CA LEU A 196 5.48 20.67 -18.53
C LEU A 196 4.07 21.17 -18.78
#